data_AF-V5IE01-F1
#
_entry.id   AF-V5IE01-F1
#
_cell.length_a   1.000
_cell.length_b   1.000
_cell.length_c   1.000
_cell.angle_alpha   90.00
_cell.angle_beta   90.00
_cell.angle_gamma   90.00
#
_symmetry.space_group_name_H-M   'P 1'
#
loop_
_entity.id
_entity.type
_entity.pdbx_description
1 polymer ?
#
loop_
_entity_poly.entity_id
_entity_poly.type
_entity_poly.pdbx_seq_one_letter_code
_entity_poly.pdbx_strand_id
1 'polypeptide(L)'
;YTIVVEAKMAYTQIDQDALNPKCVKPEDCPGHHKTVSYYDPKRGCQLITLGANCTTNGNYPTLEECNTHCLSAPGTQPRRA
;
A
#
# COMPACT_ATOMS: atom_id res chain seq x y z
N TYR A 1 1.44 16.18 -36.15
CA TYR A 1 1.49 16.31 -34.69
C TYR A 1 0.33 15.54 -34.08
N THR A 2 0.56 14.30 -33.67
CA THR A 2 -0.45 13.48 -32.96
C THR A 2 0.30 12.70 -31.88
N ILE A 3 0.55 13.36 -30.75
CA ILE A 3 1.01 12.66 -29.55
C ILE A 3 -0.24 12.05 -28.93
N VAL A 4 -0.51 10.80 -29.30
CA VAL A 4 -1.40 9.94 -28.53
C VAL A 4 -0.82 9.87 -27.12
N VAL A 5 -1.53 10.50 -26.18
CA VAL A 5 -1.32 10.36 -24.75
C VAL A 5 -1.61 8.91 -24.37
N GLU A 6 -0.64 8.04 -24.61
CA GLU A 6 -0.60 6.73 -23.97
C GLU A 6 -0.34 6.97 -22.48
N ALA A 7 -1.42 7.23 -21.76
CA ALA A 7 -1.54 6.97 -20.33
C ALA A 7 -1.48 5.45 -20.08
N LYS A 8 -0.47 4.79 -20.64
CA LYS A 8 0.10 3.55 -20.13
C LYS A 8 1.10 3.94 -19.06
N MET A 9 0.63 4.71 -18.07
CA MET A 9 1.39 4.99 -16.86
C MET A 9 1.63 3.65 -16.19
N ALA A 10 2.82 3.10 -16.39
CA ALA A 10 3.63 2.36 -15.43
C ALA A 10 2.87 1.60 -14.32
N TYR A 11 1.81 0.87 -14.67
CA TYR A 11 1.34 -0.32 -13.95
C TYR A 11 2.27 -1.51 -14.25
N THR A 12 3.44 -1.25 -14.83
CA THR A 12 4.58 -2.17 -14.86
C THR A 12 4.95 -2.47 -13.42
N GLN A 13 4.33 -3.53 -12.89
CA GLN A 13 4.88 -4.43 -11.89
C GLN A 13 5.65 -3.66 -10.82
N ILE A 14 4.94 -3.08 -9.86
CA ILE A 14 5.57 -2.92 -8.55
C ILE A 14 5.94 -4.35 -8.16
N ASP A 15 7.21 -4.67 -8.29
CA ASP A 15 7.74 -5.98 -7.94
C ASP A 15 7.37 -6.17 -6.46
N GLN A 16 6.36 -7.01 -6.19
CA GLN A 16 5.83 -7.15 -4.84
C GLN A 16 6.90 -7.68 -3.88
N ASP A 17 7.97 -8.27 -4.42
CA ASP A 17 9.16 -8.74 -3.71
C ASP A 17 10.04 -7.57 -3.21
N ALA A 18 10.02 -6.42 -3.91
CA ALA A 18 10.72 -5.20 -3.49
C ALA A 18 9.90 -4.35 -2.50
N LEU A 19 8.64 -4.68 -2.28
CA LEU A 19 7.80 -3.97 -1.31
C LEU A 19 8.14 -4.47 0.10
N ASN A 20 8.37 -3.54 1.03
CA ASN A 20 8.62 -3.89 2.42
C ASN A 20 7.52 -4.85 2.91
N PRO A 21 7.85 -6.00 3.53
CA PRO A 21 6.86 -6.99 3.95
C PRO A 21 5.79 -6.42 4.90
N LYS A 22 6.11 -5.33 5.62
CA LYS A 22 5.16 -4.58 6.46
C LYS A 22 4.11 -3.77 5.69
N CYS A 23 4.30 -3.59 4.39
CA CYS A 23 3.35 -2.92 3.51
C CYS A 23 2.41 -3.91 2.81
N VAL A 24 2.71 -5.21 2.85
CA VAL A 24 1.88 -6.23 2.22
C VAL A 24 0.59 -6.42 3.03
N LYS A 25 -0.54 -6.61 2.32
CA LYS A 25 -1.82 -6.92 2.96
C LYS A 25 -1.66 -8.20 3.80
N PRO A 26 -1.98 -8.16 5.12
CA PRO A 26 -2.01 -9.37 5.93
C PRO A 26 -3.13 -10.30 5.46
N GLU A 27 -3.05 -11.57 5.85
CA GLU A 27 -4.12 -12.53 5.54
C GLU A 27 -5.46 -12.04 6.10
N ASP A 28 -6.53 -12.30 5.34
CA ASP A 28 -7.87 -11.89 5.73
C ASP A 28 -8.27 -12.66 7.00
N CYS A 29 -8.37 -11.93 8.09
CA CYS A 29 -8.50 -12.52 9.41
C CYS A 29 -9.59 -11.78 10.19
N PRO A 30 -10.84 -12.25 10.07
CA PRO A 30 -11.99 -11.52 10.56
C PRO A 30 -11.93 -11.35 12.08
N GLY A 31 -12.16 -10.11 12.52
CA GLY A 31 -12.23 -9.75 13.92
C GLY A 31 -11.99 -8.25 14.15
N HIS A 32 -12.17 -7.82 15.40
CA HIS A 32 -12.08 -6.41 15.79
C HIS A 32 -11.07 -6.15 16.91
N HIS A 33 -9.97 -6.91 16.94
CA HIS A 33 -9.01 -6.85 18.03
C HIS A 33 -7.91 -5.80 17.80
N LYS A 34 -7.37 -5.73 16.58
CA LYS A 34 -6.25 -4.85 16.27
C LYS A 34 -6.40 -4.24 14.87
N THR A 35 -6.24 -2.93 14.78
CA THR A 35 -6.21 -2.22 13.49
C THR A 35 -4.76 -2.01 13.06
N VAL A 36 -4.46 -2.36 11.81
CA VAL A 36 -3.17 -2.12 11.17
C VAL A 36 -3.38 -1.54 9.77
N SER A 37 -2.32 -1.04 9.16
CA SER A 37 -2.33 -0.45 7.84
C SER A 37 -1.41 -1.21 6.89
N TYR A 38 -1.87 -1.34 5.65
CA TYR A 38 -1.18 -2.00 4.56
C TYR A 38 -1.26 -1.14 3.30
N TYR A 39 -0.33 -1.34 2.37
CA TYR A 39 -0.32 -0.64 1.09
C TYR A 39 -1.11 -1.43 0.05
N ASP A 40 -2.15 -0.80 -0.49
CA ASP A 40 -2.87 -1.28 -1.66
C ASP A 40 -2.37 -0.51 -2.90
N PRO A 41 -1.86 -1.17 -3.95
CA PRO A 41 -1.32 -0.48 -5.10
C PRO A 41 -2.38 0.27 -5.93
N LYS A 42 -3.67 0.01 -5.73
CA LYS A 42 -4.78 0.71 -6.41
C LYS A 42 -5.32 1.87 -5.58
N ARG A 43 -5.22 1.79 -4.25
CA ARG A 43 -5.87 2.74 -3.31
C ARG A 43 -4.89 3.48 -2.39
N GLY A 44 -3.60 3.14 -2.41
CA GLY A 44 -2.61 3.59 -1.44
C GLY A 44 -2.72 2.86 -0.09
N CYS A 45 -2.21 3.48 0.97
CA CYS A 45 -2.32 2.92 2.32
C CYS A 45 -3.77 2.83 2.80
N GLN A 46 -4.17 1.65 3.27
CA GLN A 46 -5.51 1.32 3.76
C GLN A 46 -5.42 0.75 5.18
N LEU A 47 -6.48 0.94 5.97
CA LEU A 47 -6.62 0.31 7.28
C LEU A 47 -7.38 -1.00 7.16
N ILE A 48 -6.94 -2.00 7.92
CA ILE A 48 -7.63 -3.27 8.12
C ILE A 48 -7.70 -3.59 9.61
N THR A 49 -8.86 -4.06 10.05
CA THR A 49 -9.03 -4.56 11.41
C THR A 49 -8.94 -6.07 11.38
N LEU A 50 -8.08 -6.60 12.25
CA LEU A 50 -7.77 -8.02 12.37
C LEU A 50 -8.27 -8.56 13.72
N GLY A 51 -8.59 -9.85 13.75
CA GLY A 51 -8.81 -10.60 14.97
C GLY A 51 -7.57 -10.77 15.86
N ALA A 52 -7.76 -11.32 17.06
CA ALA A 52 -6.70 -11.40 18.08
C ALA A 52 -5.55 -12.36 17.73
N ASN A 53 -5.82 -13.38 16.91
CA ASN A 53 -4.86 -14.43 16.56
C ASN A 53 -4.28 -14.27 15.15
N CYS A 54 -4.33 -13.05 14.60
CA CYS A 54 -3.96 -12.79 13.21
C CYS A 54 -2.51 -12.32 13.09
N THR A 55 -1.80 -12.86 12.10
CA THR A 55 -0.45 -12.41 11.76
C THR A 55 -0.54 -11.06 11.06
N THR A 56 0.04 -10.04 11.68
CA THR A 56 0.02 -8.69 11.09
C THR A 56 1.23 -8.40 10.24
N ASN A 57 2.11 -9.36 9.90
CA ASN A 57 3.35 -9.13 9.11
C ASN A 57 4.24 -7.94 9.57
N GLY A 58 4.08 -7.46 10.80
CA GLY A 58 4.68 -6.21 11.27
C GLY A 58 4.11 -4.93 10.62
N ASN A 59 2.93 -4.98 10.01
CA ASN A 59 2.17 -3.85 9.47
C ASN A 59 2.10 -2.68 10.46
N TYR A 60 2.08 -1.48 9.90
CA TYR A 60 2.10 -0.24 10.66
C TYR A 60 0.76 0.01 11.37
N PRO A 61 0.75 0.52 12.61
CA PRO A 61 -0.51 0.82 13.31
C PRO A 61 -1.25 2.02 12.72
N THR A 62 -0.57 2.90 11.98
CA THR A 62 -1.14 4.14 11.43
C THR A 62 -0.95 4.28 9.92
N LEU A 63 -1.90 4.94 9.27
CA LEU A 63 -1.79 5.29 7.84
C LEU A 63 -0.57 6.17 7.55
N GLU A 64 -0.19 7.05 8.48
CA GLU A 64 0.97 7.94 8.32
C GLU A 64 2.26 7.15 8.23
N GLU A 65 2.47 6.17 9.11
CA GLU A 65 3.62 5.28 9.06
C GLU A 65 3.63 4.44 7.78
N CYS A 66 2.46 3.92 7.36
CA CYS A 66 2.36 3.24 6.07
C CYS A 66 2.77 4.17 4.92
N ASN A 67 2.28 5.41 4.86
CA ASN A 67 2.65 6.34 3.79
C ASN A 67 4.12 6.80 3.86
N THR A 68 4.73 6.76 5.05
CA THR A 68 6.14 7.11 5.28
C THR A 68 7.07 5.98 4.85
N HIS A 69 6.68 4.72 5.08
CA HIS A 69 7.55 3.57 4.86
C HIS A 69 7.22 2.75 3.62
N CYS A 70 6.00 2.87 3.09
CA CYS A 70 5.57 2.24 1.85
C CYS A 70 5.67 3.23 0.69
N LEU A 71 5.44 2.74 -0.53
CA LEU A 71 5.42 3.58 -1.72
C LEU A 71 4.29 4.63 -1.61
N SER A 72 4.51 5.82 -2.18
CA SER A 72 3.42 6.78 -2.35
C SER A 72 2.37 6.18 -3.29
N ALA A 73 1.08 6.50 -3.07
CA ALA A 73 0.02 6.05 -3.97
C ALA A 73 0.33 6.48 -5.42
N PRO A 74 0.09 5.62 -6.44
CA PRO A 74 0.27 6.01 -7.83
C PRO A 74 -0.72 7.14 -8.17
N GLY A 75 -0.21 8.36 -8.24
CA GLY A 75 -1.02 9.57 -8.43
C GLY A 75 -0.41 10.81 -7.79
N THR A 76 0.44 10.66 -6.78
CA THR A 76 1.20 11.75 -6.17
C THR A 76 2.68 11.53 -6.38
N GLN A 77 3.14 11.69 -7.63
CA GLN A 77 4.51 12.14 -7.79
C GLN A 77 4.57 13.54 -7.15
N PRO A 78 5.34 13.78 -6.08
CA PRO A 78 5.67 15.14 -5.73
C PRO A 78 6.38 15.69 -6.96
N ARG A 79 5.77 16.70 -7.60
CA ARG A 79 6.44 17.48 -8.63
C ARG A 79 7.71 17.97 -7.98
N ARG A 80 8.86 17.34 -8.28
CA ARG A 80 10.17 17.85 -7.88
C ARG A 80 10.23 19.26 -8.46
N ALA A 81 10.24 20.26 -7.57
CA ALA A 81 10.54 21.63 -7.92
C ALA A 81 12.03 21.72 -8.30
#